data_AF-A0A9D9NLS1-F1
#
_entry.id   AF-A0A9D9NLS1-F1
#
_cell.length_a   1.000
_cell.length_b   1.000
_cell.length_c   1.000
_cell.angle_alpha   90.00
_cell.angle_beta   90.00
_cell.angle_gamma   90.00
#
_symmetry.space_group_name_H-M   'P 1'
#
loop_
_entity.id
_entity.type
_entity.pdbx_description
1 polymer ?
#
loop_
_entity_poly.entity_id
_entity_poly.type
_entity_poly.pdbx_seq_one_letter_code
_entity_poly.pdbx_strand_id
1 'polypeptide(L)'
;MDKEIVTERLVLRPWRESDAESLYKYARDPEIGPIAGWPPHTSVEDSLNVIRTIFSAPETYAVVLKETGEPVGSAGIMSGEGLHSAE
;
A
#
# COMPACT_ATOMS: atom_id res chain seq x y z
N MET A 1 -9.09 8.15 15.79
CA MET A 1 -10.05 7.59 14.80
C MET A 1 -9.28 7.48 13.52
N ASP A 2 -9.00 6.25 13.10
CA ASP A 2 -8.34 6.00 11.82
C ASP A 2 -9.25 6.53 10.70
N LYS A 3 -8.75 7.50 9.95
CA LYS A 3 -9.54 8.23 8.97
C LYS A 3 -9.66 7.38 7.71
N GLU A 4 -10.84 6.85 7.46
CA GLU A 4 -11.16 6.17 6.19
C GLU A 4 -11.74 7.17 5.19
N ILE A 5 -11.37 7.04 3.92
CA ILE A 5 -11.98 7.79 2.81
C ILE A 5 -12.81 6.83 1.98
N VAL A 6 -14.11 7.05 1.93
CA VAL A 6 -15.07 6.19 1.24
C VAL A 6 -15.54 6.88 -0.04
N THR A 7 -15.39 6.19 -1.18
CA THR A 7 -15.91 6.63 -2.48
C THR A 7 -17.07 5.74 -2.90
N GLU A 8 -17.56 5.82 -4.13
CA GLU A 8 -18.60 4.90 -4.62
C GLU A 8 -18.10 3.44 -4.59
N ARG A 9 -16.92 3.17 -5.18
CA ARG A 9 -16.39 1.81 -5.39
C ARG A 9 -15.26 1.40 -4.44
N LEU A 10 -14.61 2.36 -3.79
CA LEU A 10 -13.38 2.14 -3.02
C LEU A 10 -13.51 2.59 -1.56
N VAL A 11 -12.75 1.94 -0.69
CA VAL A 11 -12.42 2.40 0.66
C VAL A 11 -10.92 2.56 0.76
N LEU A 12 -10.45 3.75 1.11
CA LEU A 12 -9.06 4.00 1.46
C LEU A 12 -8.96 3.95 2.98
N ARG A 13 -8.16 3.02 3.50
CA ARG A 13 -8.00 2.81 4.93
C ARG A 13 -6.55 2.41 5.25
N PRO A 14 -6.07 2.56 6.50
CA PRO A 14 -4.71 2.15 6.86
C PRO A 14 -4.44 0.69 6.50
N TRP A 15 -3.23 0.37 6.05
CA TRP A 15 -2.82 -1.00 5.76
C TRP A 15 -2.97 -1.92 6.99
N ARG A 16 -3.33 -3.19 6.76
CA ARG A 16 -3.48 -4.22 7.79
C ARG A 16 -2.53 -5.35 7.46
N GLU A 17 -2.01 -6.03 8.48
CA GLU A 17 -1.10 -7.17 8.26
C GLU A 17 -1.74 -8.28 7.42
N SER A 18 -3.07 -8.46 7.54
CA SER A 18 -3.85 -9.40 6.73
C SER A 18 -3.81 -9.12 5.23
N ASP A 19 -3.36 -7.94 4.80
CA ASP A 19 -3.26 -7.56 3.39
C ASP A 19 -1.99 -8.07 2.72
N ALA A 20 -1.06 -8.65 3.48
CA ALA A 20 0.26 -9.03 2.96
C ALA A 20 0.17 -9.93 1.72
N GLU A 21 -0.79 -10.86 1.68
CA GLU A 21 -1.01 -11.71 0.51
C GLU A 21 -1.49 -10.92 -0.72
N SER A 22 -2.40 -9.96 -0.51
CA SER A 22 -2.91 -9.11 -1.58
C SER A 22 -1.84 -8.14 -2.08
N LEU A 23 -1.04 -7.57 -1.18
CA LEU A 23 0.11 -6.74 -1.56
C LEU A 23 1.12 -7.55 -2.37
N TYR A 24 1.50 -8.74 -1.89
CA TYR A 24 2.45 -9.62 -2.57
C TYR A 24 1.97 -10.02 -3.97
N LYS A 25 0.68 -10.33 -4.13
CA LYS A 25 0.06 -10.70 -5.41
C LYS A 25 0.41 -9.71 -6.53
N TYR A 26 0.39 -8.41 -6.23
CA TYR A 26 0.72 -7.35 -7.21
C TYR A 26 2.19 -6.94 -7.16
N ALA A 27 2.76 -6.75 -5.97
CA ALA A 27 4.10 -6.19 -5.80
C ALA A 27 5.24 -7.13 -6.21
N ARG A 28 4.97 -8.43 -6.40
CA ARG A 28 5.94 -9.39 -6.95
C ARG A 28 6.17 -9.24 -8.46
N ASP A 29 5.31 -8.50 -9.15
CA ASP A 29 5.43 -8.29 -10.59
C ASP A 29 6.59 -7.32 -10.87
N PRO A 30 7.58 -7.72 -11.70
CA PRO A 30 8.74 -6.89 -12.01
C PRO A 30 8.39 -5.57 -12.74
N GLU A 31 7.17 -5.41 -13.26
CA GLU A 31 6.74 -4.17 -13.92
C GLU A 31 6.13 -3.13 -12.97
N ILE A 32 5.81 -3.49 -11.71
CA ILE A 32 5.11 -2.60 -10.77
C ILE A 32 6.07 -1.74 -9.95
N GLY A 33 7.01 -2.37 -9.25
CA GLY A 33 7.87 -1.69 -8.28
C GLY A 33 8.98 -0.81 -8.84
N PRO A 34 9.74 -1.26 -9.86
CA PRO A 34 10.95 -0.56 -10.29
C PRO A 34 10.72 0.88 -10.76
N ILE A 35 9.56 1.19 -11.35
CA ILE A 35 9.21 2.55 -11.80
C ILE A 35 9.07 3.51 -10.61
N ALA A 36 8.75 2.99 -9.42
CA ALA A 36 8.64 3.72 -8.16
C ALA A 36 9.88 3.55 -7.25
N GLY A 37 10.98 2.97 -7.75
CA GLY A 37 12.26 2.90 -7.04
C GLY A 37 12.41 1.75 -6.04
N TRP A 38 11.52 0.76 -6.02
CA TRP A 38 11.64 -0.42 -5.14
C TRP A 38 11.65 -1.74 -5.94
N PRO A 39 12.40 -2.76 -5.49
CA PRO A 39 12.47 -4.05 -6.17
C PRO A 39 11.17 -4.85 -5.98
N PRO A 40 10.73 -5.67 -6.95
CA PRO A 40 9.56 -6.52 -6.76
C PRO A 40 9.69 -7.38 -5.50
N HIS A 41 8.58 -7.50 -4.76
CA HIS A 41 8.55 -8.23 -3.51
C HIS A 41 8.84 -9.72 -3.75
N THR A 42 9.60 -10.31 -2.83
CA THR A 42 10.09 -11.69 -2.98
C THR A 42 9.25 -12.73 -2.25
N SER A 43 8.43 -12.29 -1.28
CA SER A 43 7.54 -13.17 -0.51
C SER A 43 6.38 -12.39 0.13
N VAL A 44 5.42 -13.14 0.69
CA VAL A 44 4.37 -12.57 1.55
C VAL A 44 4.97 -11.94 2.81
N GLU A 45 6.06 -12.52 3.35
CA GLU A 45 6.77 -11.99 4.52
C GLU A 45 7.43 -10.64 4.23
N ASP A 46 8.02 -10.50 3.03
CA ASP A 46 8.59 -9.24 2.54
C ASP A 46 7.50 -8.14 2.46
N SER A 47 6.34 -8.50 1.90
CA SER A 47 5.17 -7.61 1.83
C SER A 47 4.64 -7.23 3.21
N LEU A 48 4.60 -8.18 4.15
CA LEU A 48 4.23 -7.91 5.54
C LEU A 48 5.22 -6.95 6.21
N ASN A 49 6.52 -7.10 5.94
CA ASN A 49 7.54 -6.18 6.45
C ASN A 49 7.34 -4.76 5.89
N VAL A 50 7.03 -4.63 4.60
CA VAL A 50 6.68 -3.34 3.97
C VAL A 50 5.44 -2.72 4.63
N ILE A 51 4.40 -3.51 4.92
CA ILE A 51 3.21 -3.04 5.64
C ILE A 51 3.57 -2.48 7.03
N ARG A 52 4.42 -3.20 7.77
CA ARG A 52 4.81 -2.81 9.13
C ARG A 52 5.72 -1.58 9.17
N THR A 53 6.57 -1.39 8.17
CA THR A 53 7.65 -0.40 8.21
C THR A 53 7.37 0.84 7.35
N ILE A 54 6.91 0.67 6.12
CA ILE A 54 6.71 1.77 5.16
C ILE A 54 5.24 2.19 5.15
N PHE A 55 4.32 1.24 4.97
CA PHE A 55 2.90 1.58 4.83
C PHE A 55 2.17 1.81 6.16
N SER A 56 2.88 1.69 7.30
CA SER A 56 2.40 2.12 8.61
C SER A 56 2.55 3.64 8.82
N ALA A 57 3.19 4.35 7.88
CA ALA A 57 3.29 5.79 7.91
C ALA A 57 1.91 6.46 7.88
N PRO A 58 1.72 7.59 8.58
CA PRO A 58 0.48 8.36 8.53
C PRO A 58 0.08 8.71 7.09
N GLU A 59 -1.22 8.78 6.84
CA GLU A 59 -1.79 9.11 5.54
C GLU A 59 -1.34 8.18 4.38
N THR A 60 -0.91 6.95 4.70
CA THR A 60 -0.67 5.86 3.73
C THR A 60 -1.80 4.85 3.80
N TYR A 61 -2.47 4.62 2.67
CA TYR A 61 -3.73 3.89 2.60
C TYR A 61 -3.65 2.71 1.63
N ALA A 62 -4.21 1.58 2.05
CA ALA A 62 -4.62 0.54 1.12
C ALA A 62 -5.85 1.04 0.36
N VAL A 63 -5.84 0.96 -0.97
CA VAL A 63 -6.98 1.25 -1.81
C VAL A 63 -7.76 -0.05 -1.99
N VAL A 64 -8.90 -0.17 -1.31
CA VAL A 64 -9.67 -1.43 -1.23
C VAL A 64 -10.90 -1.37 -2.11
N LEU A 65 -11.11 -2.38 -2.96
CA LEU A 65 -12.32 -2.53 -3.74
C LEU A 65 -13.47 -3.03 -2.83
N LYS A 66 -14.58 -2.29 -2.77
CA LYS A 66 -15.70 -2.63 -1.87
C LYS A 66 -16.35 -3.97 -2.14
N GLU A 67 -16.43 -4.35 -3.42
CA GLU A 67 -17.10 -5.57 -3.86
C GLU A 67 -16.43 -6.83 -3.29
N THR A 68 -15.09 -6.81 -3.20
CA THR A 68 -14.30 -7.98 -2.81
C THR A 68 -13.65 -7.84 -1.43
N GLY A 69 -13.50 -6.60 -0.94
CA GLY A 69 -12.69 -6.30 0.23
C GLY A 69 -11.18 -6.42 -0.02
N GLU A 70 -10.75 -6.63 -1.27
CA GLU A 70 -9.34 -6.81 -1.64
C GLU A 70 -8.64 -5.45 -1.81
N PRO A 71 -7.46 -5.25 -1.19
CA PRO A 71 -6.54 -4.18 -1.55
C PRO A 71 -6.07 -4.32 -3.01
N VAL A 72 -6.36 -3.31 -3.83
CA VAL A 72 -5.99 -3.27 -5.26
C VAL A 72 -4.98 -2.17 -5.59
N GLY A 73 -4.46 -1.47 -4.57
CA GLY A 73 -3.46 -0.42 -4.75
C GLY A 73 -3.08 0.26 -3.44
N SER A 74 -2.22 1.27 -3.54
CA SER A 74 -1.77 2.11 -2.42
C SER A 74 -1.92 3.60 -2.79
N ALA A 75 -2.25 4.43 -1.81
CA ALA A 75 -2.28 5.88 -1.96
C ALA A 75 -1.69 6.55 -0.71
N GLY A 76 -0.80 7.52 -0.90
CA GLY A 76 -0.19 8.30 0.18
C GLY A 76 -0.49 9.79 0.02
N ILE A 77 -0.78 10.49 1.11
CA ILE A 77 -0.84 11.97 1.13
C ILE A 77 0.39 12.48 1.86
N MET A 78 1.24 13.20 1.12
CA MET A 78 2.46 13.79 1.66
C MET A 78 2.26 15.30 1.81
N SER A 79 2.47 15.83 3.00
CA SER A 79 2.70 17.26 3.18
C SER A 79 4.09 17.60 2.65
N GLY A 80 4.30 18.83 2.17
CA GLY A 80 5.56 19.25 1.51
C GLY A 80 6.85 19.12 2.34
N GLU A 81 6.78 18.68 3.59
CA GLU A 81 7.93 18.39 4.46
C GLU A 81 8.20 16.88 4.66
N GLY A 82 7.35 16.01 4.11
CA GLY A 82 7.52 14.55 4.15
C GLY A 82 8.52 14.08 3.08
N LEU A 83 9.76 13.77 3.49
CA LEU A 83 10.78 13.20 2.61
C LEU A 83 10.42 11.78 2.16
N HIS A 84 10.11 11.63 0.88
CA HIS A 84 10.52 10.47 0.10
C HIS A 84 11.13 10.98 -1.21
N SER A 85 12.44 11.17 -1.20
CA SER A 85 13.20 11.35 -2.43
C SER A 85 13.14 10.05 -3.22
N ALA A 86 12.44 10.06 -4.36
CA ALA A 86 12.77 9.14 -5.45
C ALA A 86 13.94 9.77 -6.20
N GLU A 87 15.15 9.58 -5.68
CA GLU A 87 16.37 9.74 -6.49
C GLU A 87 16.62 8.47 -7.32
#